data_AF-A0A7W2KZS9-F1
#
_entry.id   AF-A0A7W2KZS9-F1
#
_cell.length_a   1.000
_cell.length_b   1.000
_cell.length_c   1.000
_cell.angle_alpha   90.00
_cell.angle_beta   90.00
_cell.angle_gamma   90.00
#
_symmetry.space_group_name_H-M   'P 1'
#
loop_
_entity.id
_entity.type
_entity.pdbx_description
1 polymer ?
#
loop_
_entity_poly.entity_id
_entity_poly.type
_entity_poly.pdbx_seq_one_letter_code
_entity_poly.pdbx_strand_id
1 'polypeptide(L)' 'MTRTPTSRPRMAAIYAPGTVRARRWHGEGDVRGYRPPPGWTACAALTDLHPITGRALPRAVWWIIESKE' A
#
# COMPACT_ATOMS: atom_id res chain seq x y z
N MET A 1 23.29 -27.13 -2.11
CA MET A 1 21.95 -27.37 -2.67
C MET A 1 21.45 -26.07 -3.30
N THR A 2 21.41 -26.01 -4.63
CA THR A 2 21.08 -24.79 -5.36
C THR A 2 19.57 -24.74 -5.59
N ARG A 3 18.86 -23.84 -4.89
CA ARG A 3 17.41 -23.70 -5.00
C ARG A 3 17.08 -22.82 -6.20
N THR A 4 16.76 -23.43 -7.34
CA THR A 4 16.31 -22.74 -8.55
C THR A 4 14.96 -22.07 -8.25
N PRO A 5 14.84 -20.73 -8.22
CA PRO A 5 13.54 -20.10 -8.06
C PRO A 5 12.74 -20.35 -9.33
N THR A 6 11.60 -21.02 -9.21
CA THR A 6 10.65 -21.19 -10.32
C THR A 6 10.22 -19.80 -10.78
N SER A 7 10.75 -19.35 -11.91
CA SER A 7 10.35 -18.10 -12.58
C SER A 7 8.94 -18.27 -13.11
N ARG A 8 7.95 -18.06 -12.23
CA ARG A 8 6.55 -17.91 -12.64
C ARG A 8 6.37 -16.45 -13.07
N PRO A 9 5.81 -16.16 -14.25
CA PRO A 9 5.51 -14.79 -14.64
C PRO A 9 4.57 -14.19 -13.61
N ARG A 10 5.05 -13.18 -12.88
CA ARG A 10 4.25 -12.47 -11.88
C ARG A 10 3.30 -11.56 -12.65
N MET A 11 2.06 -12.01 -12.82
CA MET A 11 0.99 -11.17 -13.37
C MET A 11 0.86 -9.92 -12.49
N ALA A 12 1.21 -8.77 -13.05
CA ALA A 12 0.99 -7.49 -12.38
C ALA A 12 -0.51 -7.17 -12.47
N ALA A 13 -1.12 -6.83 -11.35
CA ALA A 13 -2.47 -6.30 -11.35
C ALA A 13 -2.47 -4.98 -12.16
N ILE A 14 -3.30 -4.90 -13.19
CA ILE A 14 -3.51 -3.68 -13.97
C ILE A 14 -4.58 -2.86 -13.24
N TYR A 15 -4.25 -1.63 -12.88
CA TYR A 15 -5.14 -0.72 -12.18
C TYR A 15 -5.55 0.40 -13.12
N ALA A 16 -6.83 0.75 -13.11
CA ALA A 16 -7.33 1.92 -13.83
C ALA A 16 -6.86 3.21 -13.15
N PRO A 17 -6.61 4.29 -13.91
CA PRO A 17 -6.43 5.64 -13.35
C PRO A 17 -7.53 6.00 -12.34
N GLY A 18 -7.17 6.66 -11.26
CA GLY A 18 -8.07 6.96 -10.14
C GLY A 18 -8.30 5.82 -9.15
N THR A 19 -7.70 4.64 -9.37
CA THR A 19 -7.77 3.56 -8.36
C THR A 19 -7.05 3.97 -7.09
N VAL A 20 -7.75 3.85 -5.96
CA VAL A 20 -7.18 4.04 -4.62
C VAL A 20 -6.96 2.68 -3.97
N ARG A 21 -5.79 2.51 -3.36
CA ARG A 21 -5.49 1.38 -2.48
C ARG A 21 -4.92 1.85 -1.17
N ALA A 22 -5.17 1.11 -0.11
CA ALA A 22 -4.64 1.39 1.21
C ALA A 22 -3.89 0.18 1.76
N ARG A 23 -2.73 0.46 2.36
CA ARG A 23 -1.91 -0.54 3.06
C ARG A 23 -1.66 -0.08 4.48
N ARG A 24 -1.87 -0.97 5.44
CA ARG A 24 -1.52 -0.72 6.83
C ARG A 24 0.00 -0.65 6.98
N TRP A 25 0.49 0.38 7.66
CA TRP A 25 1.89 0.47 8.07
C TRP A 25 2.13 -0.37 9.32
N HIS A 26 3.17 -1.19 9.31
CA HIS A 26 3.47 -2.13 10.39
C HIS A 26 4.63 -1.71 11.29
N GLY A 27 5.26 -0.55 11.04
CA GLY A 27 6.22 0.05 11.98
C GLY A 27 7.70 -0.12 11.63
N GLU A 28 8.05 -0.77 10.52
CA GLU A 28 9.43 -0.90 10.07
C GLU A 28 9.89 0.36 9.31
N GLY A 29 10.29 1.40 10.06
CA GLY A 29 10.88 2.65 9.52
C GLY A 29 9.95 3.87 9.52
N ASP A 30 10.39 4.94 8.86
CA ASP A 30 9.58 6.15 8.65
C ASP A 30 8.55 5.93 7.54
N VAL A 31 7.27 6.04 7.89
CA VAL A 31 6.14 5.93 6.96
C VAL A 31 6.23 6.95 5.80
N ARG A 32 6.85 8.11 6.02
CA ARG A 32 7.08 9.15 5.00
C ARG A 32 8.18 8.77 4.02
N GLY A 33 9.03 7.81 4.38
CA GLY A 33 10.06 7.25 3.51
C GLY A 33 9.52 6.36 2.40
N TYR A 34 8.22 6.03 2.42
CA TYR A 34 7.61 5.21 1.38
C TYR A 34 7.71 5.87 0.00
N ARG A 35 8.17 5.08 -0.99
CA ARG A 35 8.22 5.48 -2.40
C ARG A 35 7.27 4.59 -3.20
N PRO A 36 6.18 5.15 -3.77
CA PRO A 36 5.27 4.37 -4.57
C PRO A 36 5.91 3.96 -5.91
N PRO A 37 5.37 2.93 -6.59
CA PRO A 37 5.78 2.59 -7.95
C PRO A 37 5.51 3.74 -8.94
N PRO A 38 6.16 3.75 -10.11
CA PRO A 38 5.88 4.76 -11.15
C PRO A 38 4.40 4.84 -11.53
N GLY A 39 3.90 6.06 -11.73
CA GLY A 39 2.49 6.34 -12.02
C GLY A 39 1.54 6.10 -10.84
N TRP A 40 2.06 6.14 -9.61
CA TRP A 40 1.28 6.15 -8.39
C TRP A 40 1.73 7.32 -7.52
N THR A 41 0.77 8.00 -6.92
CA THR A 41 1.01 8.94 -5.81
C THR A 41 0.74 8.22 -4.50
N ALA A 42 1.42 8.63 -3.42
CA ALA A 42 1.19 8.06 -2.09
C ALA A 42 1.22 9.12 -1.01
N CYS A 43 0.37 8.96 0.00
CA CYS A 43 0.40 9.75 1.22
C CYS A 43 0.34 8.84 2.46
N ALA A 44 0.95 9.33 3.55
CA ALA A 44 0.86 8.70 4.86
C ALA A 44 -0.28 9.35 5.66
N ALA A 45 -1.20 8.54 6.16
CA ALA A 45 -2.33 8.99 6.96
C ALA A 45 -2.37 8.24 8.30
N LEU A 46 -2.44 8.98 9.41
CA LEU A 46 -2.74 8.42 10.72
C LEU A 46 -4.25 8.57 10.95
N THR A 47 -4.97 7.46 11.00
CA THR A 47 -6.43 7.48 11.13
C THR A 47 -6.93 6.33 11.98
N ASP A 48 -7.99 6.58 12.73
CA ASP A 48 -8.82 5.62 13.46
C ASP A 48 -10.00 5.12 12.62
N LEU A 49 -10.09 5.49 11.34
CA LEU A 49 -11.06 4.96 10.38
C LEU A 49 -10.34 4.13 9.33
N HIS A 50 -10.93 3.01 8.94
CA HIS A 50 -10.40 2.19 7.85
C HIS A 50 -10.56 2.95 6.52
N PRO A 51 -9.46 3.28 5.81
CA PRO A 51 -9.47 4.25 4.71
C PRO A 51 -10.31 3.86 3.50
N ILE A 52 -10.62 2.57 3.32
CA ILE A 52 -11.47 2.08 2.22
C ILE A 52 -12.92 1.87 2.67
N THR A 53 -13.15 1.49 3.93
CA THR A 53 -14.48 1.02 4.37
C THR A 53 -15.16 1.98 5.35
N GLY A 54 -14.46 2.99 5.83
CA GLY A 54 -14.94 3.93 6.86
C GLY A 54 -15.12 3.31 8.25
N ARG A 55 -14.82 2.02 8.43
CA ARG A 55 -15.03 1.34 9.71
C ARG A 55 -14.07 1.86 10.77
N ALA A 56 -14.59 2.19 11.95
CA ALA A 56 -13.76 2.54 13.10
C ALA A 56 -12.79 1.42 13.48
N LEU A 57 -11.54 1.79 13.72
CA LEU A 57 -10.46 0.95 14.21
C LEU A 57 -10.34 1.13 15.73
N PRO A 58 -9.88 0.10 16.48
CA PRO A 58 -9.70 0.21 17.93
C PRO A 58 -8.68 1.28 18.38
N ARG A 59 -7.85 1.76 17.45
CA ARG A 59 -6.87 2.83 17.67
C ARG A 59 -6.50 3.46 16.33
N ALA A 60 -5.94 4.67 16.38
CA ALA A 60 -5.33 5.28 15.21
C ALA A 60 -4.15 4.43 14.71
N VAL A 61 -4.10 4.19 13.41
CA VAL A 61 -3.07 3.39 12.75
C VAL A 61 -2.54 4.17 11.55
N TRP A 62 -1.24 4.06 11.30
CA TRP A 62 -0.63 4.59 10.09
C TRP A 62 -1.01 3.75 8.87
N TRP A 63 -1.42 4.44 7.81
CA TRP A 63 -1.73 3.88 6.50
C TRP A 63 -0.92 4.57 5.43
N ILE A 64 -0.57 3.82 4.40
CA ILE A 64 -0.12 4.35 3.12
C ILE A 64 -1.32 4.25 2.18
N ILE A 65 -1.78 5.40 1.70
CA ILE A 65 -2.86 5.50 0.72
C ILE A 65 -2.20 5.84 -0.60
N GLU A 66 -2.40 4.99 -1.61
CA GLU A 66 -1.85 5.17 -2.94
C GLU A 66 -2.98 5.43 -3.93
N SER A 67 -2.79 6.40 -4.82
CA SER A 67 -3.71 6.72 -5.91
C SER A 67 -3.01 6.55 -7.24
N LYS A 68 -3.66 5.81 -8.16
CA LYS A 68 -3.17 5.62 -9.52
C LYS A 68 -3.41 6.90 -10.32
N GLU A 69 -2.34 7.46 -10.89
CA GLU A 69 -2.41 8.58 -11.85
C GLU A 69 -3.17 8.18 -13.12
#